data_AF-A0A924Y2W9-F1
#
_entry.id   AF-A0A924Y2W9-F1
#
_cell.length_a   1.000
_cell.length_b   1.000
_cell.length_c   1.000
_cell.angle_alpha   90.00
_cell.angle_beta   90.00
_cell.angle_gamma   90.00
#
_symmetry.space_group_name_H-M   'P 1'
#
loop_
_entity.id
_entity.type
_entity.pdbx_description
1 polymer ?
#
loop_
_entity_poly.entity_id
_entity_poly.type
_entity_poly.pdbx_seq_one_letter_code
_entity_poly.pdbx_strand_id
1 'polypeptide(L)'
;ADLRAVAAGLRADWSRYGKTLAAALLESRPLRTQTVREMGPFRLSRFLTDLDLSSENHLGEAVTRNSTGETLYAKSFRLSATQTKRAFFLQQLAAADWDVDRAATGLNMPRHDLVLRIEKAGFSYLFTPQVRAAARKARGMRGDAPLV
;
A
#
# COMPACT_ATOMS: atom_id res chain seq x y z
N ALA A 1 -1.01 34.42 -31.29
CA ALA A 1 -1.10 32.97 -31.03
C ALA A 1 -2.44 32.69 -30.36
N ASP A 2 -3.17 31.68 -30.80
CA ASP A 2 -4.46 31.31 -30.19
C ASP A 2 -4.20 30.72 -28.79
N LEU A 3 -4.79 31.33 -27.76
CA LEU A 3 -4.70 30.87 -26.37
C LEU A 3 -5.12 29.41 -26.23
N ARG A 4 -6.04 28.92 -27.09
CA ARG A 4 -6.45 27.51 -27.11
C ARG A 4 -5.31 26.59 -27.53
N ALA A 5 -4.53 26.99 -28.53
CA ALA A 5 -3.38 26.21 -28.99
C ALA A 5 -2.29 26.14 -27.92
N VAL A 6 -2.03 27.26 -27.23
CA VAL A 6 -1.09 27.29 -26.10
C VAL A 6 -1.57 26.41 -24.95
N ALA A 7 -2.86 26.50 -24.59
CA ALA A 7 -3.45 25.66 -23.54
C ALA A 7 -3.42 24.17 -23.89
N ALA A 8 -3.63 23.81 -25.16
CA ALA A 8 -3.50 22.43 -25.63
C ALA A 8 -2.06 21.92 -25.50
N GLY A 9 -1.06 22.73 -25.87
CA GLY A 9 0.36 22.41 -25.69
C GLY A 9 0.71 22.16 -24.22
N LEU A 10 0.33 23.07 -23.32
CA LEU A 10 0.56 22.93 -21.88
C LEU A 10 -0.07 21.67 -21.30
N ARG A 11 -1.28 21.31 -21.73
CA ARG A 11 -1.94 20.06 -21.30
C ARG A 11 -1.20 18.82 -21.81
N ALA A 12 -0.70 18.85 -23.04
CA ALA A 12 0.07 17.74 -23.60
C ALA A 12 1.39 17.54 -22.85
N ASP A 13 2.10 18.63 -22.55
CA ASP A 13 3.35 18.59 -21.78
C ASP A 13 3.12 18.13 -20.35
N TRP A 14 2.08 18.65 -19.69
CA TRP A 14 1.68 18.19 -18.36
C TRP A 14 1.30 16.71 -18.34
N SER A 15 0.54 16.25 -19.33
CA SER A 15 0.18 14.83 -19.46
C SER A 15 1.42 13.95 -19.61
N ARG A 16 2.39 14.37 -20.44
CA ARG A 16 3.65 13.66 -20.63
C ARG A 16 4.45 13.58 -19.33
N TYR A 17 4.61 14.70 -18.63
CA TYR A 17 5.34 14.75 -17.37
C TYR A 17 4.65 13.93 -16.26
N GLY A 18 3.34 14.07 -16.12
CA GLY A 18 2.54 13.34 -15.14
C GLY A 18 2.59 11.82 -15.35
N LYS A 19 2.62 11.36 -16.61
CA LYS A 19 2.79 9.93 -16.93
C LYS A 19 4.12 9.38 -16.40
N THR A 20 5.19 10.17 -16.47
CA THR A 20 6.50 9.75 -15.92
C THR A 20 6.47 9.68 -14.40
N LEU A 21 5.85 10.64 -13.72
CA LEU A 21 5.81 10.70 -12.25
C LEU A 21 4.93 9.63 -11.60
N ALA A 22 3.90 9.18 -12.32
CA ALA A 22 2.91 8.23 -11.83
C ALA A 22 2.83 6.98 -12.72
N ALA A 23 3.92 6.61 -13.39
CA ALA A 23 3.96 5.50 -14.33
C ALA A 23 3.40 4.22 -13.70
N ALA A 24 3.88 3.86 -12.50
CA ALA A 24 3.44 2.67 -11.78
C ALA A 24 1.95 2.70 -11.38
N LEU A 25 1.32 3.87 -11.25
CA LEU A 25 -0.11 4.01 -11.00
C LEU A 25 -0.92 3.86 -12.30
N LEU A 26 -0.36 4.28 -13.43
CA LEU A 26 -1.02 4.30 -14.74
C LEU A 26 -0.80 3.02 -15.56
N GLU A 27 0.16 2.17 -15.18
CA GLU A 27 0.51 0.89 -15.83
C GLU A 27 -0.54 -0.24 -15.64
N SER A 28 -1.81 0.10 -15.44
CA SER A 28 -2.93 -0.86 -15.32
C SER A 28 -2.72 -1.93 -14.23
N ARG A 29 -2.14 -1.53 -13.10
CA ARG A 29 -2.00 -2.40 -11.94
C ARG A 29 -3.30 -2.50 -11.14
N PRO A 30 -3.55 -3.61 -10.43
CA PRO A 30 -4.71 -3.72 -9.56
C PRO A 30 -4.72 -2.60 -8.51
N LEU A 31 -5.84 -1.89 -8.42
CA LEU A 31 -6.08 -0.89 -7.38
C LEU A 31 -7.14 -1.40 -6.42
N ARG A 32 -6.77 -1.51 -5.15
CA ARG A 32 -7.74 -1.68 -4.09
C ARG A 32 -8.40 -0.32 -3.84
N THR A 33 -9.69 -0.23 -4.13
CA THR A 33 -10.46 1.02 -3.97
C THR A 33 -11.52 0.85 -2.90
N GLN A 34 -11.67 1.86 -2.05
CA GLN A 34 -12.72 1.95 -1.05
C GLN A 34 -13.49 3.26 -1.25
N THR A 35 -14.80 3.16 -1.44
CA THR A 35 -15.68 4.33 -1.38
C THR A 35 -15.73 4.86 0.05
N VAL A 36 -15.34 6.11 0.24
CA VAL A 36 -15.37 6.79 1.55
C VAL A 36 -16.68 7.51 1.76
N ARG A 37 -17.19 8.18 0.72
CA ARG A 37 -18.41 8.99 0.78
C ARG A 37 -19.02 9.17 -0.60
N GLU A 38 -20.36 9.10 -0.65
CA GLU A 38 -21.15 9.56 -1.78
C GLU A 38 -21.64 10.99 -1.51
N MET A 39 -21.52 11.87 -2.51
CA MET A 39 -21.85 13.30 -2.45
C MET A 39 -22.68 13.68 -3.68
N GLY A 40 -23.94 13.29 -3.69
CA GLY A 40 -24.83 13.47 -4.84
C GLY A 40 -24.30 12.73 -6.07
N PRO A 41 -23.99 13.40 -7.19
CA PRO A 41 -23.48 12.75 -8.40
C PRO A 41 -21.99 12.40 -8.32
N PHE A 42 -21.34 12.62 -7.18
CA PHE A 42 -19.90 12.43 -7.01
C PHE A 42 -19.59 11.38 -5.95
N ARG A 43 -18.50 10.65 -6.15
CA ARG A 43 -17.95 9.68 -5.20
C ARG A 43 -16.55 10.07 -4.80
N LEU A 44 -16.30 10.11 -3.49
CA LEU A 44 -14.95 10.15 -2.93
C LEU A 44 -14.50 8.72 -2.63
N SER A 45 -13.38 8.33 -3.22
CA SER A 45 -12.76 7.03 -3.02
C SER A 45 -11.32 7.18 -2.55
N ARG A 46 -10.87 6.25 -1.71
CA ARG A 46 -9.46 5.98 -1.44
C ARG A 46 -9.01 4.82 -2.31
N PHE A 47 -7.78 4.88 -2.79
CA PHE A 47 -7.17 3.78 -3.53
C PHE A 47 -5.75 3.50 -3.05
N LEU A 48 -5.35 2.24 -3.18
CA LEU A 48 -4.01 1.75 -2.89
C LEU A 48 -3.62 0.74 -3.97
N THR A 49 -2.36 0.75 -4.40
CA THR A 49 -1.81 -0.33 -5.23
C THR A 49 -1.77 -1.65 -4.46
N ASP A 50 -1.44 -2.74 -5.13
CA ASP A 50 -1.35 -4.10 -4.56
C ASP A 50 -0.32 -4.31 -3.43
N LEU A 51 0.51 -3.30 -3.10
CA LEU A 51 1.59 -3.34 -2.11
C LEU A 51 2.71 -4.33 -2.42
N ASP A 52 3.00 -4.60 -3.70
CA ASP A 52 4.19 -5.36 -4.09
C ASP A 52 5.46 -4.68 -3.56
N LEU A 53 6.18 -5.36 -2.67
CA LEU A 53 7.37 -4.84 -1.98
C LEU A 53 8.56 -4.55 -2.92
N SER A 54 8.54 -5.08 -4.14
CA SER A 54 9.57 -4.87 -5.16
C SER A 54 9.25 -3.73 -6.13
N SER A 55 8.02 -3.22 -6.09
CA SER A 55 7.51 -2.22 -7.02
C SER A 55 7.27 -0.87 -6.37
N GLU A 56 7.16 0.17 -7.20
CA GLU A 56 6.65 1.47 -6.76
C GLU A 56 5.17 1.32 -6.35
N ASN A 57 4.79 1.91 -5.21
CA ASN A 57 3.43 1.82 -4.68
C ASN A 57 2.86 3.19 -4.41
N HIS A 58 1.53 3.31 -4.54
CA HIS A 58 0.81 4.56 -4.36
C HIS A 58 -0.39 4.38 -3.44
N LEU A 59 -0.62 5.39 -2.61
CA LEU A 59 -1.85 5.60 -1.86
C LEU A 59 -2.45 6.92 -2.31
N GLY A 60 -3.76 6.99 -2.52
CA GLY A 60 -4.39 8.22 -2.94
C GLY A 60 -5.88 8.29 -2.69
N GLU A 61 -6.43 9.44 -3.06
CA GLU A 61 -7.85 9.75 -3.05
C GLU A 61 -8.26 10.32 -4.39
N ALA A 62 -9.47 9.98 -4.83
CA ALA A 62 -10.05 10.48 -6.06
C ALA A 62 -11.52 10.86 -5.85
N VAL A 63 -11.92 11.95 -6.50
CA VAL A 63 -13.33 12.32 -6.66
C VAL A 63 -13.72 12.03 -8.09
N THR A 64 -14.70 11.16 -8.28
CA THR A 64 -15.22 10.79 -9.60
C THR A 64 -16.70 11.12 -9.73
N ARG A 65 -17.16 11.37 -10.95
CA ARG A 65 -18.59 11.46 -11.27
C ARG A 65 -19.17 10.05 -11.37
N ASN A 66 -20.23 9.76 -10.63
CA ASN A 66 -20.83 8.42 -10.54
C ASN A 66 -21.35 7.89 -11.88
N SER A 67 -21.95 8.76 -12.70
CA SER A 67 -22.57 8.35 -13.96
C SER A 67 -21.56 8.06 -15.07
N THR A 68 -20.42 8.75 -15.09
CA THR A 68 -19.46 8.68 -16.20
C THR A 68 -18.12 8.07 -15.81
N GLY A 69 -17.82 7.97 -14.51
CA GLY A 69 -16.50 7.63 -13.99
C GLY A 69 -15.45 8.74 -14.17
N GLU A 70 -15.85 9.93 -14.66
CA GLU A 70 -14.95 11.05 -14.89
C GLU A 70 -14.23 11.46 -13.61
N THR A 71 -12.89 11.45 -13.63
CA THR A 71 -12.06 11.94 -12.53
C THR A 71 -12.07 13.46 -12.51
N LEU A 72 -12.69 14.03 -11.48
CA LEU A 72 -12.74 15.47 -11.25
C LEU A 72 -11.55 15.95 -10.41
N TYR A 73 -11.04 15.06 -9.56
CA TYR A 73 -9.87 15.29 -8.72
C TYR A 73 -9.18 13.98 -8.42
N ALA A 74 -7.85 13.98 -8.42
CA ALA A 74 -7.04 12.87 -7.93
C ALA A 74 -5.78 13.39 -7.23
N LYS A 75 -5.46 12.77 -6.10
CA LYS A 75 -4.21 12.99 -5.37
C LYS A 75 -3.62 11.64 -5.04
N SER A 76 -2.35 11.43 -5.39
CA SER A 76 -1.59 10.25 -5.01
C SER A 76 -0.31 10.64 -4.30
N PHE A 77 0.16 9.71 -3.48
CA PHE A 77 1.46 9.75 -2.83
C PHE A 77 2.21 8.47 -3.16
N ARG A 78 3.40 8.62 -3.73
CA ARG A 78 4.35 7.53 -3.85
C ARG A 78 4.84 7.14 -2.46
N LEU A 79 4.68 5.86 -2.11
CA LEU A 79 5.15 5.31 -0.86
C LEU A 79 6.64 4.99 -0.95
N SER A 80 7.39 5.34 0.10
CA SER A 80 8.74 4.81 0.31
C SER A 80 8.69 3.31 0.61
N ALA A 81 9.79 2.59 0.39
CA ALA A 81 9.87 1.16 0.69
C ALA A 81 9.48 0.83 2.16
N THR A 82 9.81 1.71 3.11
CA THR A 82 9.42 1.56 4.51
C THR A 82 7.90 1.73 4.70
N GLN A 83 7.28 2.70 4.03
CA GLN A 83 5.83 2.89 4.08
C GLN A 83 5.08 1.74 3.39
N THR A 84 5.58 1.24 2.25
CA THR A 84 5.01 0.06 1.58
C THR A 84 5.04 -1.15 2.49
N LYS A 85 6.18 -1.46 3.13
CA LYS A 85 6.29 -2.58 4.08
C LYS A 85 5.33 -2.44 5.25
N ARG A 86 5.14 -1.22 5.78
CA ARG A 86 4.19 -0.94 6.86
C ARG A 86 2.76 -1.24 6.42
N ALA A 87 2.33 -0.66 5.29
CA ALA A 87 1.01 -0.89 4.74
C ALA A 87 0.77 -2.38 4.46
N PHE A 88 1.78 -3.08 3.93
CA PHE A 88 1.71 -4.50 3.60
C PHE A 88 1.40 -5.32 4.85
N PHE A 89 2.17 -5.16 5.93
CA PHE A 89 1.92 -5.94 7.15
C PHE A 89 0.55 -5.63 7.78
N LEU A 90 0.11 -4.37 7.78
CA LEU A 90 -1.22 -4.02 8.27
C LEU A 90 -2.33 -4.64 7.41
N GLN A 91 -2.14 -4.69 6.09
CA GLN A 91 -3.09 -5.35 5.19
C GLN A 91 -3.16 -6.85 5.44
N GLN A 92 -2.02 -7.52 5.62
CA GLN A 92 -1.98 -8.96 5.90
C GLN A 92 -2.62 -9.30 7.25
N LEU A 93 -2.38 -8.48 8.29
CA LEU A 93 -3.04 -8.63 9.59
C LEU A 93 -4.55 -8.41 9.45
N ALA A 94 -4.98 -7.35 8.79
CA ALA A 94 -6.41 -7.06 8.60
C ALA A 94 -7.13 -8.15 7.81
N ALA A 95 -6.49 -8.73 6.79
CA ALA A 95 -7.03 -9.86 6.02
C ALA A 95 -7.12 -11.16 6.84
N ALA A 96 -6.35 -11.26 7.93
CA ALA A 96 -6.35 -12.39 8.84
C ALA A 96 -7.14 -12.11 10.14
N ASP A 97 -8.05 -11.14 10.14
CA ASP A 97 -8.83 -10.71 11.32
C ASP A 97 -7.95 -10.35 12.54
N TRP A 98 -6.75 -9.83 12.28
CA TRP A 98 -5.73 -9.52 13.28
C TRP A 98 -5.16 -10.74 14.03
N ASP A 99 -5.41 -11.95 13.54
CA ASP A 99 -4.78 -13.17 14.01
C ASP A 99 -3.38 -13.32 13.38
N VAL A 100 -2.35 -13.27 14.24
CA VAL A 100 -0.95 -13.31 13.83
C VAL A 100 -0.53 -14.70 13.31
N ASP A 101 -1.12 -15.78 13.83
CA ASP A 101 -0.82 -17.14 13.34
C ASP A 101 -1.41 -17.32 11.94
N ARG A 102 -2.67 -16.91 11.77
CA ARG A 102 -3.35 -16.94 10.47
C ARG A 102 -2.62 -16.08 9.43
N ALA A 103 -2.17 -14.89 9.81
CA ALA A 103 -1.37 -14.03 8.95
C ALA A 103 -0.02 -14.67 8.58
N ALA A 104 0.65 -15.32 9.54
CA ALA A 104 1.92 -16.00 9.31
C ALA A 104 1.77 -17.19 8.37
N THR A 105 0.71 -18.00 8.54
CA THR A 105 0.34 -19.09 7.63
C THR A 105 0.06 -18.58 6.23
N GLY A 106 -0.75 -17.52 6.09
CA GLY A 106 -1.04 -16.92 4.78
C GLY A 106 0.20 -16.34 4.07
N LEU A 107 1.23 -15.97 4.83
CA LEU A 107 2.52 -15.49 4.33
C LEU A 107 3.58 -16.59 4.19
N ASN A 108 3.22 -17.84 4.46
CA ASN A 108 4.13 -18.99 4.48
C ASN A 108 5.42 -18.71 5.27
N MET A 109 5.29 -18.15 6.49
CA MET A 109 6.43 -17.87 7.36
C MET A 109 6.15 -18.26 8.82
N PRO A 110 7.19 -18.54 9.61
CA PRO A 110 7.02 -18.78 11.03
C PRO A 110 6.44 -17.54 11.75
N ARG A 111 5.55 -17.77 12.73
CA ARG A 111 4.97 -16.71 13.58
C ARG A 111 6.02 -15.74 14.12
N HIS A 112 7.13 -16.27 14.65
CA HIS A 112 8.18 -15.44 15.25
C HIS A 112 8.84 -14.51 14.24
N ASP A 113 9.05 -14.96 13.00
CA ASP A 113 9.61 -14.13 11.94
C ASP A 113 8.64 -13.02 11.54
N LEU A 114 7.34 -13.31 11.47
CA LEU A 114 6.32 -12.29 11.22
C LEU A 114 6.32 -11.22 12.32
N VAL A 115 6.31 -11.62 13.59
CA VAL A 115 6.35 -10.70 14.74
C VAL A 115 7.57 -9.78 14.67
N LEU A 116 8.76 -10.32 14.42
CA LEU A 116 9.99 -9.54 14.34
C LEU A 116 10.01 -8.60 13.12
N ARG A 117 9.44 -9.02 11.99
CA ARG A 117 9.33 -8.16 10.80
C ARG A 117 8.35 -7.00 11.02
N ILE A 118 7.22 -7.25 11.67
CA ILE A 118 6.24 -6.22 12.06
C ILE A 118 6.85 -5.25 13.08
N GLU A 119 7.62 -5.76 14.05
CA GLU A 119 8.37 -4.92 14.99
C GLU A 119 9.36 -4.01 14.25
N LYS A 120 10.17 -4.57 13.33
CA LYS A 120 11.12 -3.82 12.52
C LYS A 120 10.44 -2.81 11.59
N ALA A 121 9.20 -3.06 11.19
CA ALA A 121 8.39 -2.09 10.45
C ALA A 121 7.91 -0.91 11.33
N GLY A 122 8.15 -0.93 12.64
CA GLY A 122 7.78 0.14 13.58
C GLY A 122 6.45 -0.10 14.29
N PHE A 123 5.94 -1.33 14.28
CA PHE A 123 4.67 -1.71 14.92
C PHE A 123 4.87 -2.59 16.15
N SER A 124 5.96 -2.37 16.88
CA SER A 124 6.26 -3.07 18.13
C SER A 124 5.12 -2.96 19.16
N TYR A 125 4.40 -1.84 19.15
CA TYR A 125 3.28 -1.53 20.04
C TYR A 125 2.03 -2.39 19.80
N LEU A 126 1.93 -3.10 18.66
CA LEU A 126 0.85 -4.05 18.41
C LEU A 126 0.99 -5.34 19.23
N PHE A 127 2.16 -5.59 19.82
CA PHE A 127 2.44 -6.82 20.56
C PHE A 127 2.77 -6.53 22.01
N THR A 128 2.35 -7.43 22.89
CA THR A 128 2.77 -7.41 24.29
C THR A 128 4.27 -7.72 24.40
N PRO A 129 4.97 -7.22 25.44
CA PRO A 129 6.37 -7.55 25.67
C PRO A 129 6.67 -9.06 25.67
N GLN A 130 5.74 -9.87 26.18
CA GLN A 130 5.85 -11.32 26.26
C GLN A 130 5.88 -11.96 24.86
N VAL A 131 5.01 -11.52 23.94
CA VAL A 131 4.97 -12.01 22.56
C VAL A 131 6.28 -11.69 21.83
N ARG A 132 6.79 -10.46 22.01
CA ARG A 132 8.08 -10.05 21.40
C ARG A 132 9.26 -10.84 21.96
N ALA A 133 9.30 -11.06 23.28
CA ALA A 133 10.34 -11.85 23.92
C ALA A 133 10.32 -13.31 23.44
N ALA A 134 9.14 -13.92 23.35
CA ALA A 134 8.98 -15.28 22.82
C ALA A 134 9.47 -15.39 21.37
N ALA A 135 9.17 -14.41 20.52
CA ALA A 135 9.63 -14.38 19.13
C ALA A 135 11.17 -14.29 19.01
N ARG A 136 11.81 -13.44 19.83
CA ARG A 136 13.28 -13.34 19.87
C ARG A 136 13.93 -14.65 20.36
N LYS A 137 13.37 -15.27 21.41
CA LYS A 137 13.84 -16.56 21.92
C LYS A 137 13.72 -17.66 20.86
N ALA A 138 12.58 -17.74 20.17
CA ALA A 138 12.35 -18.72 19.10
C ALA A 138 13.32 -18.55 17.91
N ARG A 139 13.64 -17.30 17.54
CA ARG A 139 14.66 -17.03 16.52
C ARG A 139 16.06 -17.46 16.96
N GLY A 140 16.41 -17.21 18.23
CA GLY A 140 17.68 -17.67 18.82
C GLY A 140 17.80 -19.20 18.80
N MET A 141 16.73 -19.91 19.16
CA MET A 141 16.68 -21.38 19.12
C MET A 141 16.81 -21.97 17.70
N ARG A 142 16.41 -21.23 16.67
CA ARG A 142 16.61 -21.63 15.26
C ARG A 142 18.00 -21.28 14.72
N GLY A 143 18.71 -20.33 15.32
CA GLY A 143 20.07 -19.96 14.94
C GLY A 143 21.12 -21.03 15.27
N ASP A 144 20.79 -21.98 16.14
CA ASP A 144 21.66 -23.08 16.58
C ASP A 144 21.40 -24.42 15.85
N ALA A 145 20.46 -24.49 14.91
CA ALA A 145 20.27 -25.67 14.09
C ALA A 145 21.18 -25.58 12.86
N PRO A 146 22.19 -26.48 12.69
CA PRO A 146 23.01 -26.47 11.49
C PRO A 146 22.10 -26.74 10.28
N LEU A 147 22.28 -25.93 9.24
CA LEU A 147 21.73 -26.23 7.92
C LEU A 147 22.42 -27.51 7.43
N VAL A 148 21.66 -28.61 7.39
CA VAL A 148 22.00 -29.80 6.61
C VAL A 148 21.45 -29.62 5.20
#